data_AF-A0A6P2CVD5-F1
#
_entry.id   AF-A0A6P2CVD5-F1
#
_cell.length_a   1.000
_cell.length_b   1.000
_cell.length_c   1.000
_cell.angle_alpha   90.00
_cell.angle_beta   90.00
_cell.angle_gamma   90.00
#
_symmetry.space_group_name_H-M   'P 1'
#
loop_
_entity.id
_entity.type
_entity.pdbx_description
1 polymer ?
#
loop_
_entity_poly.entity_id
_entity_poly.type
_entity_poly.pdbx_seq_one_letter_code
_entity_poly.pdbx_strand_id
1 'polypeptide(L)'
;MKASQVDIDVDAVMIRCTARDLKANFGWLLSEMRALAKQLRKEERDVLRVIMNHTGVALTVRAVFPQFSREGESHRTLRRLRAGKFVRPSKTGRWHLDEPIEPTPFARMMWDRMGEERIFTPHAKPNPLSASTRTPAPRSAVTWDNLLERIHERKKQPE
;
A
#
# COMPACT_ATOMS: atom_id res chain seq x y z
N MET A 1 -5.72 -28.04 -18.10
CA MET A 1 -6.64 -26.90 -17.91
C MET A 1 -5.98 -25.66 -18.53
N LYS A 2 -6.64 -24.98 -19.47
CA LYS A 2 -6.10 -23.72 -20.03
C LYS A 2 -5.99 -22.70 -18.89
N ALA A 3 -4.80 -22.15 -18.66
CA ALA A 3 -4.62 -21.10 -17.66
C ALA A 3 -5.53 -19.93 -18.03
N SER A 4 -6.50 -19.60 -17.17
CA SER A 4 -7.35 -18.44 -17.36
C SER A 4 -6.45 -17.20 -17.40
N GLN A 5 -6.40 -16.57 -18.58
CA GLN A 5 -5.76 -15.28 -18.77
C GLN A 5 -6.80 -14.19 -18.50
N VAL A 6 -6.35 -13.13 -17.85
CA VAL A 6 -7.12 -11.92 -17.57
C VAL A 6 -6.39 -10.77 -18.23
N ASP A 7 -7.08 -10.07 -19.12
CA ASP A 7 -6.57 -8.86 -19.74
C ASP A 7 -7.03 -7.67 -18.88
N ILE A 8 -6.06 -6.92 -18.36
CA ILE A 8 -6.30 -5.73 -17.54
C ILE A 8 -6.00 -4.52 -18.40
N ASP A 9 -7.03 -3.75 -18.68
CA ASP A 9 -6.90 -2.45 -19.31
C ASP A 9 -6.45 -1.42 -18.27
N VAL A 10 -5.34 -0.74 -18.53
CA VAL A 10 -4.86 0.41 -17.75
C VAL A 10 -4.81 1.68 -18.61
N ASP A 11 -5.80 1.83 -19.48
CA ASP A 11 -6.05 2.88 -20.46
C ASP A 11 -5.03 2.92 -21.61
N ALA A 12 -3.75 3.10 -21.29
CA ALA A 12 -2.70 3.25 -22.29
C ALA A 12 -2.15 1.89 -22.78
N VAL A 13 -2.37 0.81 -22.03
CA VAL A 13 -1.79 -0.51 -22.27
C VAL A 13 -2.75 -1.60 -21.79
N MET A 14 -2.85 -2.67 -22.59
CA MET A 14 -3.47 -3.93 -22.17
C MET A 14 -2.42 -4.84 -21.54
N ILE A 15 -2.56 -5.14 -20.25
CA ILE A 15 -1.68 -6.06 -19.54
C ILE A 15 -2.34 -7.44 -19.50
N ARG A 16 -1.72 -8.42 -20.17
CA ARG A 16 -2.16 -9.82 -20.07
C ARG A 16 -1.57 -10.47 -18.83
N CYS A 17 -2.42 -10.85 -17.89
CA CYS A 17 -2.02 -11.53 -16.67
C CYS A 17 -2.56 -12.96 -16.66
N THR A 18 -1.74 -13.91 -16.23
CA THR A 18 -2.25 -15.23 -15.84
C THR A 18 -2.76 -15.20 -14.39
N ALA A 19 -3.57 -16.18 -14.01
CA ALA A 19 -3.91 -16.41 -12.61
C ALA A 19 -2.67 -16.53 -11.69
N ARG A 20 -1.54 -17.03 -12.20
CA ARG A 20 -0.28 -17.11 -11.45
C ARG A 20 0.31 -15.73 -11.19
N ASP A 21 0.29 -14.85 -12.18
CA ASP A 21 0.81 -13.48 -12.06
C ASP A 21 -0.04 -12.68 -11.06
N LEU A 22 -1.36 -12.79 -11.16
CA LEU A 22 -2.29 -12.17 -10.21
C LEU A 22 -2.07 -12.68 -8.79
N LYS A 23 -1.96 -14.00 -8.61
CA LYS A 23 -1.68 -14.60 -7.30
C LYS A 23 -0.37 -14.11 -6.71
N ALA A 24 0.70 -14.01 -7.51
CA ALA A 24 1.99 -13.53 -7.04
C ALA A 24 1.91 -12.06 -6.60
N ASN A 25 1.33 -11.18 -7.42
CA ASN A 25 1.21 -9.76 -7.12
C ASN A 25 0.31 -9.47 -5.92
N PHE A 26 -0.91 -10.04 -5.89
CA PHE A 26 -1.80 -9.89 -4.73
C PHE A 26 -1.22 -10.51 -3.47
N GLY A 27 -0.53 -11.66 -3.59
CA GLY A 27 0.16 -12.28 -2.47
C GLY A 27 1.26 -11.39 -1.89
N TRP A 28 2.03 -10.69 -2.74
CA TRP A 28 3.04 -9.73 -2.32
C TRP A 28 2.41 -8.51 -1.61
N LEU A 29 1.40 -7.88 -2.22
CA LEU A 29 0.69 -6.74 -1.61
C LEU A 29 0.07 -7.11 -0.25
N LEU A 30 -0.53 -8.30 -0.15
CA LEU A 30 -1.07 -8.81 1.12
C LEU A 30 0.04 -9.04 2.15
N SER A 31 1.22 -9.50 1.72
CA SER A 31 2.38 -9.69 2.60
C SER A 31 2.88 -8.35 3.15
N GLU A 32 2.99 -7.32 2.32
CA GLU A 32 3.38 -5.97 2.76
C GLU A 32 2.37 -5.38 3.74
N MET A 33 1.07 -5.46 3.40
CA MET A 33 -0.01 -5.01 4.27
C MET A 33 0.06 -5.73 5.63
N ARG A 34 0.27 -7.05 5.65
CA ARG A 34 0.40 -7.86 6.88
C ARG A 34 1.63 -7.52 7.70
N ALA A 35 2.76 -7.23 7.07
CA ALA A 35 3.98 -6.83 7.77
C ALA A 35 3.74 -5.56 8.60
N LEU A 36 3.00 -4.59 8.04
CA LEU A 36 2.63 -3.36 8.71
C LEU A 36 1.45 -3.55 9.68
N ALA A 37 0.49 -4.42 9.35
CA ALA A 37 -0.63 -4.77 10.22
C ALA A 37 -0.18 -5.29 11.59
N LYS A 38 0.90 -6.09 11.62
CA LYS A 38 1.49 -6.63 12.86
C LYS A 38 1.98 -5.54 13.81
N GLN A 39 2.40 -4.40 13.27
CA GLN A 39 2.93 -3.27 14.04
C GLN A 39 1.82 -2.37 14.61
N LEU A 40 0.57 -2.55 14.17
CA LEU A 40 -0.56 -1.78 14.68
C LEU A 40 -0.92 -2.24 16.10
N ARG A 41 -1.04 -1.27 17.01
CA ARG A 41 -1.56 -1.45 18.36
C ARG A 41 -3.06 -1.73 18.34
N LYS A 42 -3.58 -2.24 19.46
CA LYS A 42 -5.00 -2.60 19.59
C LYS A 42 -5.91 -1.41 19.26
N GLU A 43 -5.61 -0.23 19.80
CA GLU A 43 -6.41 0.98 19.62
C GLU A 43 -6.42 1.43 18.15
N GLU A 44 -5.32 1.23 17.44
CA GLU A 44 -5.20 1.56 16.01
C GLU A 44 -5.99 0.60 15.14
N ARG A 45 -6.06 -0.68 15.52
CA ARG A 45 -6.91 -1.68 14.87
C ARG A 45 -8.37 -1.40 15.13
N ASP A 46 -8.73 -0.98 16.34
CA ASP A 46 -10.10 -0.59 16.68
C ASP A 46 -10.55 0.62 15.85
N VAL A 47 -9.69 1.63 15.68
CA VAL A 47 -9.92 2.75 14.76
C VAL A 47 -10.11 2.26 13.33
N LEU A 48 -9.24 1.36 12.84
CA LEU A 48 -9.39 0.81 11.50
C LEU A 48 -10.72 0.07 11.36
N ARG A 49 -11.13 -0.74 12.34
CA ARG A 49 -12.41 -1.45 12.35
C ARG A 49 -13.59 -0.48 12.22
N VAL A 50 -13.57 0.63 12.97
CA VAL A 50 -14.59 1.69 12.85
C VAL A 50 -14.64 2.24 11.41
N ILE A 51 -13.48 2.58 10.84
CA ILE A 51 -13.39 3.11 9.48
C ILE A 51 -13.90 2.10 8.44
N MET A 52 -13.53 0.82 8.56
CA MET A 52 -13.89 -0.22 7.59
C MET A 52 -15.35 -0.64 7.69
N ASN A 53 -15.95 -0.60 8.89
CA ASN A 53 -17.35 -0.96 9.09
C ASN A 53 -18.32 0.21 8.87
N HIS A 54 -17.81 1.43 8.72
CA HIS A 54 -18.64 2.58 8.42
C HIS A 54 -19.32 2.42 7.05
N THR A 55 -20.64 2.44 7.07
CA THR A 55 -21.49 2.38 5.87
C THR A 55 -22.31 3.66 5.83
N GLY A 56 -22.11 4.48 4.79
CA GLY A 56 -22.81 5.76 4.64
C GLY A 56 -21.95 6.84 3.99
N VAL A 57 -22.26 8.10 4.32
CA VAL A 57 -21.52 9.28 3.85
C VAL A 57 -20.04 9.21 4.22
N ALA A 58 -19.20 9.96 3.50
CA ALA A 58 -17.76 9.97 3.71
C ALA A 58 -17.38 10.28 5.18
N LEU A 59 -16.65 9.36 5.82
CA LEU A 59 -16.24 9.47 7.22
C LEU A 59 -15.09 10.48 7.35
N THR A 60 -15.28 11.55 8.10
CA THR A 60 -14.24 12.57 8.29
C THR A 60 -13.32 12.26 9.47
N VAL A 61 -12.13 12.87 9.48
CA VAL A 61 -11.22 12.80 10.63
C VAL A 61 -11.90 13.26 11.92
N ARG A 62 -12.72 14.32 11.87
CA ARG A 62 -13.48 14.85 13.02
C ARG A 62 -14.45 13.82 13.59
N ALA A 63 -15.10 13.02 12.74
CA ALA A 63 -16.03 12.00 13.18
C ALA A 63 -15.33 10.87 13.96
N VAL A 64 -14.09 10.54 13.59
CA VAL A 64 -13.30 9.49 14.26
C VAL A 64 -12.49 10.05 15.44
N PHE A 65 -11.98 11.28 15.29
CA PHE A 65 -11.11 11.97 16.23
C PHE A 65 -11.58 13.43 16.40
N PRO A 66 -12.59 13.69 17.25
CA PRO A 66 -13.12 15.04 17.44
C PRO A 66 -12.05 16.04 17.94
N GLN A 67 -11.08 15.53 18.72
CA GLN A 67 -9.96 16.28 19.27
C GLN A 67 -8.69 16.11 18.42
N PHE A 68 -8.82 15.96 17.10
CA PHE A 68 -7.67 15.79 16.22
C PHE A 68 -6.71 16.98 16.33
N SER A 69 -5.43 16.66 16.58
CA SER A 69 -4.34 17.62 16.57
C SER A 69 -3.22 17.08 15.70
N ARG A 70 -2.51 17.99 15.02
CA ARG A 70 -1.30 17.60 14.30
C ARG A 70 -0.23 17.16 15.28
N GLU A 71 0.49 16.13 14.87
CA GLU A 71 1.60 15.48 15.61
C GLU A 71 1.18 14.75 16.91
N GLY A 72 -0.06 14.95 17.35
CA GLY A 72 -0.70 14.18 18.38
C GLY A 72 -1.01 12.74 17.97
N GLU A 73 -1.61 12.01 18.90
CA GLU A 73 -1.78 10.56 18.79
C GLU A 73 -2.70 10.16 17.63
N SER A 74 -3.82 10.86 17.45
CA SER A 74 -4.75 10.65 16.33
C SER A 74 -4.07 10.82 14.97
N HIS A 75 -3.18 11.81 14.84
CA HIS A 75 -2.38 12.00 13.64
C HIS A 75 -1.38 10.86 13.41
N ARG A 76 -0.71 10.37 14.48
CA ARG A 76 0.21 9.23 14.39
C ARG A 76 -0.52 7.96 13.97
N THR A 77 -1.69 7.69 14.53
CA THR A 77 -2.55 6.56 14.14
C THR A 77 -2.90 6.64 12.65
N LEU A 78 -3.42 7.76 12.17
CA LEU A 78 -3.76 7.93 10.76
C LEU A 78 -2.54 7.80 9.83
N ARG A 79 -1.36 8.29 10.26
CA ARG A 79 -0.11 8.09 9.51
C ARG A 79 0.32 6.63 9.45
N ARG A 80 0.18 5.87 10.53
CA ARG A 80 0.49 4.42 10.56
C ARG A 80 -0.48 3.63 9.69
N LEU A 81 -1.77 3.91 9.78
CA LEU A 81 -2.78 3.29 8.90
C LEU A 81 -2.53 3.61 7.42
N ARG A 82 -2.11 4.85 7.11
CA ARG A 82 -1.71 5.25 5.75
C ARG A 82 -0.43 4.55 5.28
N ALA A 83 0.57 4.42 6.15
CA ALA A 83 1.80 3.69 5.84
C ALA A 83 1.48 2.22 5.52
N GLY A 84 0.58 1.61 6.31
CA GLY A 84 0.02 0.27 6.08
C GLY A 84 -0.89 0.13 4.85
N LYS A 85 -1.07 1.19 4.06
CA LYS A 85 -1.97 1.24 2.90
C LYS A 85 -3.43 0.88 3.23
N PHE A 86 -3.84 1.03 4.48
CA PHE A 86 -5.23 0.77 4.89
C PHE A 86 -6.16 1.90 4.48
N VAL A 87 -5.73 3.14 4.74
CA VAL A 87 -6.55 4.34 4.53
C VAL A 87 -5.73 5.47 3.89
N ARG A 88 -6.42 6.42 3.29
CA ARG A 88 -5.83 7.65 2.74
C ARG A 88 -6.75 8.86 2.97
N PRO A 89 -6.18 10.08 3.02
CA PRO A 89 -6.97 11.29 2.81
C PRO A 89 -7.43 11.33 1.35
N SER A 90 -8.71 11.61 1.13
CA SER A 90 -9.35 11.52 -0.19
C SER A 90 -9.42 12.84 -0.96
N LYS A 91 -9.38 13.99 -0.29
CA LYS A 91 -9.54 15.32 -0.90
C LYS A 91 -8.23 16.08 -0.97
N THR A 92 -7.62 16.38 0.18
CA THR A 92 -6.49 17.33 0.24
C THR A 92 -5.12 16.64 0.27
N GLY A 93 -5.09 15.31 0.44
CA GLY A 93 -3.85 14.56 0.61
C GLY A 93 -3.20 14.71 1.99
N ARG A 94 -3.77 15.54 2.88
CA ARG A 94 -3.25 15.88 4.21
C ARG A 94 -4.32 15.67 5.28
N TRP A 95 -3.90 15.29 6.49
CA TRP A 95 -4.82 15.11 7.60
C TRP A 95 -5.20 16.45 8.26
N HIS A 96 -6.51 16.71 8.35
CA HIS A 96 -7.15 17.77 9.11
C HIS A 96 -8.58 17.32 9.48
N LEU A 97 -9.24 18.02 10.42
CA LEU A 97 -10.54 17.62 10.98
C LEU A 97 -11.59 17.29 9.91
N ASP A 98 -11.76 18.14 8.91
CA ASP A 98 -12.81 17.94 7.89
C ASP A 98 -12.36 17.10 6.68
N GLU A 99 -11.15 16.52 6.72
CA GLU A 99 -10.64 15.65 5.67
C GLU A 99 -11.40 14.30 5.70
N PRO A 100 -11.94 13.82 4.58
CA PRO A 100 -12.54 12.50 4.54
C PRO A 100 -11.48 11.40 4.49
N ILE A 101 -11.66 10.40 5.36
CA ILE A 101 -10.86 9.18 5.45
C ILE A 101 -11.46 8.16 4.50
N GLU A 102 -10.65 7.65 3.58
CA GLU A 102 -11.06 6.65 2.60
C GLU A 102 -10.23 5.38 2.77
N PRO A 103 -10.85 4.20 2.96
CA PRO A 103 -10.17 2.92 2.80
C PRO A 103 -9.55 2.79 1.41
N THR A 104 -8.33 2.26 1.30
CA THR A 104 -7.79 1.99 -0.04
C THR A 104 -8.57 0.85 -0.70
N PRO A 105 -8.68 0.82 -2.04
CA PRO A 105 -9.40 -0.25 -2.74
C PRO A 105 -8.89 -1.65 -2.38
N PHE A 106 -7.57 -1.80 -2.25
CA PHE A 106 -6.97 -3.08 -1.87
C PHE A 106 -7.32 -3.47 -0.42
N ALA A 107 -7.21 -2.54 0.53
CA ALA A 107 -7.56 -2.82 1.92
C ALA A 107 -9.05 -3.16 2.07
N ARG A 108 -9.93 -2.44 1.36
CA ARG A 108 -11.37 -2.73 1.31
C ARG A 108 -11.64 -4.13 0.77
N MET A 109 -11.06 -4.45 -0.39
CA MET A 109 -11.20 -5.78 -0.98
C MET A 109 -10.73 -6.89 -0.05
N MET A 110 -9.58 -6.73 0.63
CA MET A 110 -9.08 -7.73 1.57
C MET A 110 -9.99 -7.87 2.80
N TRP A 111 -10.48 -6.76 3.33
CA TRP A 111 -11.40 -6.77 4.48
C TRP A 111 -12.70 -7.49 4.14
N ASP A 112 -13.31 -7.16 3.01
CA ASP A 112 -14.59 -7.73 2.59
C ASP A 112 -14.47 -9.22 2.23
N ARG A 113 -13.32 -9.65 1.68
CA ARG A 113 -13.12 -11.05 1.23
C ARG A 113 -12.53 -11.98 2.27
N MET A 114 -11.70 -11.47 3.19
CA MET A 114 -10.97 -12.28 4.16
C MET A 114 -11.41 -12.04 5.60
N GLY A 115 -12.02 -10.89 5.89
CA GLY A 115 -12.29 -10.44 7.24
C GLY A 115 -11.04 -9.93 7.97
N GLU A 116 -11.27 -9.20 9.05
CA GLU A 116 -10.23 -8.62 9.89
C GLU A 116 -9.26 -9.68 10.43
N GLU A 117 -9.77 -10.76 11.02
CA GLU A 117 -8.95 -11.77 11.69
C GLU A 117 -7.87 -12.36 10.78
N ARG A 118 -8.20 -12.61 9.52
CA ARG A 118 -7.25 -13.18 8.54
C ARG A 118 -6.25 -12.16 8.01
N ILE A 119 -6.54 -10.86 8.12
CA ILE A 119 -5.57 -9.80 7.81
C ILE A 119 -4.53 -9.71 8.92
N PHE A 120 -4.96 -9.79 10.18
CA PHE A 120 -4.07 -9.61 11.33
C PHE A 120 -3.40 -10.90 11.83
N THR A 121 -3.93 -12.06 11.48
CA THR A 121 -3.32 -13.36 11.81
C THR A 121 -2.36 -13.78 10.69
N PRO A 122 -1.05 -13.93 10.96
CA PRO A 122 -0.14 -14.49 9.99
C PRO A 122 -0.46 -15.97 9.77
N HIS A 123 -0.80 -16.38 8.55
CA HIS A 123 -0.78 -17.79 8.20
C HIS A 123 0.66 -18.30 8.22
N ALA A 124 0.89 -19.39 8.96
CA ALA A 124 2.19 -19.98 9.26
C ALA A 124 2.90 -20.66 8.07
N LYS A 125 2.45 -20.46 6.83
CA LYS A 125 3.17 -20.98 5.65
C LYS A 125 3.74 -19.81 4.86
N PRO A 126 5.07 -19.62 4.86
CA PRO A 126 5.68 -18.66 3.94
C PRO A 126 5.28 -19.03 2.51
N ASN A 127 4.93 -18.04 1.72
CA ASN A 127 4.71 -18.24 0.30
C ASN A 127 6.04 -18.77 -0.29
N PRO A 128 6.10 -19.98 -0.86
CA PRO A 128 7.36 -20.52 -1.41
C PRO A 128 7.92 -19.68 -2.56
N LEU A 129 7.15 -18.70 -3.07
CA LEU A 129 7.59 -17.71 -4.05
C LEU A 129 8.32 -16.51 -3.44
N SER A 130 8.23 -16.26 -2.13
CA SER A 130 9.04 -15.24 -1.43
C SER A 130 10.50 -15.69 -1.27
N ALA A 131 10.80 -16.98 -1.44
CA ALA A 131 12.17 -17.50 -1.48
C ALA A 131 12.86 -17.27 -2.85
N SER A 132 12.13 -16.75 -3.85
CA SER A 132 12.71 -16.31 -5.12
C SER A 132 12.79 -14.78 -5.15
N THR A 133 13.43 -14.20 -4.14
CA THR A 133 14.12 -12.93 -4.37
C THR A 133 15.24 -13.23 -5.36
N ARG A 134 14.98 -12.95 -6.65
CA ARG A 134 16.06 -12.39 -7.47
C ARG A 134 16.54 -11.18 -6.67
N THR A 135 17.67 -11.30 -6.00
CA THR A 135 18.44 -10.14 -5.53
C THR A 135 18.48 -9.19 -6.72
N PRO A 136 17.87 -7.99 -6.64
CA PRO A 136 18.08 -6.99 -7.68
C PRO A 136 19.59 -6.84 -7.76
N ALA A 137 20.17 -7.02 -8.96
CA ALA A 137 21.59 -6.73 -9.14
C ALA A 137 21.84 -5.35 -8.51
N PRO A 138 22.90 -5.18 -7.69
CA PRO A 138 23.16 -3.91 -7.05
C PRO A 138 23.19 -2.85 -8.15
N ARG A 139 22.18 -1.98 -8.18
CA ARG A 139 22.29 -0.74 -8.94
C ARG A 139 23.45 -0.05 -8.27
N SER A 140 24.56 0.11 -9.00
CA SER A 140 25.68 0.92 -8.53
C SER A 140 25.09 2.20 -7.95
N ALA A 141 25.40 2.48 -6.68
CA ALA A 141 24.93 3.69 -6.05
C ALA A 141 25.34 4.87 -6.94
N VAL A 142 24.37 5.64 -7.43
CA VAL A 142 24.66 6.87 -8.15
C VAL A 142 25.27 7.81 -7.13
N THR A 143 26.59 7.87 -7.08
CA THR A 143 27.35 8.89 -6.37
C THR A 143 27.35 10.17 -7.20
N TRP A 144 27.52 11.31 -6.53
CA TRP A 144 27.62 12.61 -7.20
C TRP A 144 28.73 12.63 -8.26
N ASP A 145 29.81 11.88 -8.03
CA ASP A 145 30.92 11.72 -8.98
C ASP A 145 30.49 11.04 -10.29
N ASN A 146 29.71 9.95 -10.20
CA ASN A 146 29.17 9.24 -11.37
C ASN A 146 28.15 10.08 -12.17
N LEU A 147 27.48 11.05 -11.52
CA LEU A 147 26.54 11.94 -12.19
C LEU A 147 27.27 13.00 -13.04
N LEU A 148 28.39 13.52 -12.53
CA LEU A 148 29.19 14.53 -13.21
C LEU A 148 29.96 13.97 -14.41
N GLU A 149 30.46 12.74 -14.32
CA GLU A 149 31.08 12.05 -15.46
C GLU A 149 30.09 11.86 -16.63
N ARG A 150 28.86 11.39 -16.34
CA ARG A 150 27.83 11.19 -17.38
C ARG A 150 27.39 12.49 -18.06
N ILE A 151 27.40 13.61 -17.34
CA ILE A 151 27.10 14.93 -17.91
C ILE A 151 28.25 15.41 -18.79
N HIS A 152 29.50 15.12 -18.43
CA HIS A 152 30.67 15.45 -19.25
C HIS A 152 30.78 14.59 -20.52
N GLU A 153 30.45 13.30 -20.45
CA GLU A 153 30.43 12.41 -21.62
C GLU A 153 29.35 12.81 -22.64
N ARG A 154 28.16 13.20 -22.18
CA ARG A 154 27.10 13.71 -23.07
C ARG A 154 27.45 15.00 -23.80
N LYS A 155 28.39 15.80 -23.28
CA LYS A 155 28.88 17.02 -23.95
C LYS A 155 30.00 16.76 -24.96
N LYS A 156 30.57 15.55 -25.00
CA LYS A 156 31.69 15.20 -25.90
C LYS A 156 31.29 14.44 -27.16
N GLN A 157 30.01 14.11 -27.36
CA GLN A 157 29.52 13.59 -28.63
C GLN A 157 28.98 14.75 -29.48
N PRO A 158 29.70 15.22 -30.51
CA PRO A 158 29.06 15.94 -31.60
C PRO A 158 28.18 14.96 -32.39
N GLU A 159 27.09 15.48 -32.97
CA GLU A 159 26.16 14.76 -33.86
C GLU A 159 26.86 14.02 -35.01
#